data_AF-A0A9Q6I507-F1
#
_entry.id   AF-A0A9Q6I507-F1
#
_cell.length_a   1.000
_cell.length_b   1.000
_cell.length_c   1.000
_cell.angle_alpha   90.00
_cell.angle_beta   90.00
_cell.angle_gamma   90.00
#
_symmetry.space_group_name_H-M   'P 1'
#
loop_
_entity.id
_entity.type
_entity.pdbx_description
1 polymer ?
#
loop_
_entity_poly.entity_id
_entity_poly.type
_entity_poly.pdbx_seq_one_letter_code
_entity_poly.pdbx_strand_id
1 'polypeptide(L)'
;MSEVIFENEINKVLEQRADFINDEEIIEVTAESPSFLASVDSLLKKQTTLLVGPRGCGKTHIMRYAYLTCKKDNNLPLAIYVSYHRYYRLEPLLYSRTNAMNLFHCWVLIQILLEVHSHLEEGAEDNYPQHIMPSITKFELNTISSKIDRNLPLNNEELDLLSFVTISNVQQSIKSAMLLKGRKRAILLMDDAALTLTPEYMQEFFDVFRGIKTVDISPKASVYPGTTEYGARFHPNQEAVFEDVWLPVNDANYLNNMSLIASKRIDEFSVIPKDIREYLAYAAFGIPRAYMFLLNEFLKKKFSTSQQGINRLVQQLHETRIDEYNTLQLKSPKLKTIINAGNDLYKRIVDELKKFNDLAILSGKQEVQYLIGIQNVSDNNYTARMINILIEAGLLYELKEKVSHGQEREYKRYIPHFSSLFSARVFSANEKGWSPRAVIERLEGKTVRHPLRRSISTLLDKNTLSDLKLDIPPCSSCGSERLKSSQKFCHNCGSELISYSTYQECMGLPLHEVPGLTQWQAKKIRTELSNFKNVGALLSVQDPGNEVRKIKQIGPRRAEKIITLTLSFIDEFLQ
;
A
#
# COMPACT_ATOMS: atom_id res chain seq x y z
N MET A 1 -33.95 -9.57 6.72
CA MET A 1 -33.78 -9.03 5.36
C MET A 1 -32.68 -7.97 5.28
N SER A 2 -32.55 -7.05 6.25
CA SER A 2 -31.44 -6.09 6.34
C SER A 2 -30.08 -6.69 6.74
N GLU A 3 -30.05 -7.77 7.53
CA GLU A 3 -28.81 -8.42 7.98
C GLU A 3 -28.07 -9.20 6.88
N VAL A 4 -28.79 -9.89 5.99
CA VAL A 4 -28.21 -10.69 4.90
C VAL A 4 -27.61 -9.79 3.80
N ILE A 5 -28.28 -8.67 3.50
CA ILE A 5 -27.77 -7.67 2.54
C ILE A 5 -26.49 -7.03 3.10
N PHE A 6 -26.44 -6.74 4.39
CA PHE A 6 -25.28 -6.13 5.06
C PHE A 6 -24.10 -7.10 5.21
N GLU A 7 -24.35 -8.40 5.40
CA GLU A 7 -23.32 -9.45 5.38
C GLU A 7 -22.61 -9.54 4.04
N ASN A 8 -23.36 -9.49 2.94
CA ASN A 8 -22.79 -9.49 1.60
C ASN A 8 -22.01 -8.20 1.28
N GLU A 9 -22.37 -7.06 1.86
CA GLU A 9 -21.68 -5.78 1.59
C GLU A 9 -20.27 -5.73 2.22
N ILE A 10 -20.07 -6.32 3.39
CA ILE A 10 -18.77 -6.32 4.08
C ILE A 10 -17.84 -7.40 3.51
N ASN A 11 -18.37 -8.59 3.21
CA ASN A 11 -17.59 -9.65 2.55
C ASN A 11 -17.04 -9.17 1.20
N LYS A 12 -17.84 -8.45 0.40
CA LYS A 12 -17.38 -7.88 -0.89
C LYS A 12 -16.30 -6.80 -0.77
N VAL A 13 -16.17 -6.11 0.37
CA VAL A 13 -15.09 -5.13 0.61
C VAL A 13 -13.81 -5.84 1.05
N LEU A 14 -13.92 -6.94 1.80
CA LEU A 14 -12.80 -7.78 2.23
C LEU A 14 -12.27 -8.66 1.09
N GLU A 15 -13.14 -9.25 0.27
CA GLU A 15 -12.81 -10.04 -0.94
C GLU A 15 -12.02 -9.25 -1.99
N GLN A 16 -12.06 -7.91 -1.95
CA GLN A 16 -11.27 -7.07 -2.86
C GLN A 16 -9.78 -7.04 -2.50
N ARG A 17 -9.40 -7.42 -1.28
CA ARG A 17 -7.99 -7.56 -0.88
C ARG A 17 -7.50 -8.93 -1.29
N ALA A 18 -6.35 -8.95 -1.94
CA ALA A 18 -5.74 -10.19 -2.39
C ALA A 18 -5.45 -11.12 -1.21
N ASP A 19 -5.15 -10.62 0.00
CA ASP A 19 -4.84 -11.43 1.19
C ASP A 19 -5.99 -12.34 1.65
N PHE A 20 -7.23 -12.01 1.31
CA PHE A 20 -8.42 -12.73 1.75
C PHE A 20 -9.03 -13.63 0.67
N ILE A 21 -8.41 -13.71 -0.51
CA ILE A 21 -8.80 -14.63 -1.58
C ILE A 21 -8.11 -15.98 -1.33
N ASN A 22 -8.84 -17.09 -1.47
CA ASN A 22 -8.25 -18.42 -1.33
C ASN A 22 -7.24 -18.72 -2.45
N ASP A 23 -6.26 -19.57 -2.20
CA ASP A 23 -5.21 -19.91 -3.18
C ASP A 23 -5.78 -20.48 -4.49
N GLU A 24 -6.81 -21.34 -4.39
CA GLU A 24 -7.47 -21.95 -5.55
C GLU A 24 -8.22 -20.89 -6.39
N GLU A 25 -8.92 -19.98 -5.71
CA GLU A 25 -9.68 -18.88 -6.33
C GLU A 25 -8.76 -17.88 -7.05
N ILE A 26 -7.55 -17.61 -6.53
CA ILE A 26 -6.63 -16.64 -7.14
C ILE A 26 -6.38 -16.98 -8.60
N ILE A 27 -6.10 -18.24 -8.94
CA ILE A 27 -5.78 -18.61 -10.32
C ILE A 27 -7.01 -18.45 -11.22
N GLU A 28 -8.19 -18.82 -10.73
CA GLU A 28 -9.44 -18.76 -11.52
C GLU A 28 -9.90 -17.33 -11.81
N VAL A 29 -9.75 -16.43 -10.82
CA VAL A 29 -10.19 -15.03 -10.90
C VAL A 29 -9.11 -14.09 -11.43
N THR A 30 -7.94 -14.60 -11.80
CA THR A 30 -6.86 -13.80 -12.40
C THR A 30 -7.13 -13.52 -13.87
N ALA A 31 -6.97 -12.25 -14.25
CA ALA A 31 -6.96 -11.82 -15.63
C ALA A 31 -5.53 -11.79 -16.16
N GLU A 32 -5.17 -12.74 -17.03
CA GLU A 32 -3.84 -12.87 -17.62
C GLU A 32 -3.65 -11.90 -18.79
N SER A 33 -3.55 -10.60 -18.51
CA SER A 33 -3.14 -9.62 -19.53
C SER A 33 -1.64 -9.76 -19.84
N PRO A 34 -1.18 -9.33 -21.03
CA PRO A 34 0.26 -9.34 -21.36
C PRO A 34 1.13 -8.58 -20.35
N SER A 35 0.64 -7.45 -19.85
CA SER A 35 1.34 -6.66 -18.82
C SER A 35 1.42 -7.39 -17.48
N PHE A 36 0.35 -8.07 -17.07
CA PHE A 36 0.31 -8.87 -15.86
C PHE A 36 1.31 -10.03 -15.93
N LEU A 37 1.29 -10.79 -17.04
CA LEU A 37 2.22 -11.90 -17.25
C LEU A 37 3.68 -11.43 -17.31
N ALA A 38 3.95 -10.27 -17.91
CA ALA A 38 5.30 -9.69 -17.91
C ALA A 38 5.81 -9.40 -16.48
N SER A 39 4.94 -8.89 -15.60
CA SER A 39 5.27 -8.68 -14.19
C SER A 39 5.53 -10.00 -13.46
N VAL A 40 4.71 -11.04 -13.70
CA VAL A 40 4.93 -12.39 -13.16
C VAL A 40 6.28 -12.94 -13.64
N ASP A 41 6.56 -12.88 -14.94
CA ASP A 41 7.83 -13.32 -15.52
C ASP A 41 9.03 -12.60 -14.92
N SER A 42 8.89 -11.30 -14.62
CA SER A 42 9.90 -10.50 -13.93
C SER A 42 10.21 -11.04 -12.52
N LEU A 43 9.20 -11.52 -11.80
CA LEU A 43 9.37 -12.20 -10.49
C LEU A 43 10.00 -13.59 -10.62
N LEU A 44 9.73 -14.29 -11.71
CA LEU A 44 10.30 -15.61 -11.93
C LEU A 44 11.78 -15.53 -12.31
N LYS A 45 12.33 -14.41 -12.79
CA LYS A 45 13.74 -14.28 -13.18
C LYS A 45 14.73 -14.37 -12.00
N LYS A 46 16.01 -14.65 -12.34
CA LYS A 46 17.13 -14.73 -11.37
C LYS A 46 17.54 -13.39 -10.76
N GLN A 47 17.25 -12.29 -11.46
CA GLN A 47 17.55 -10.96 -10.95
C GLN A 47 16.74 -10.65 -9.69
N THR A 48 17.25 -9.74 -8.87
CA THR A 48 16.47 -9.14 -7.79
C THR A 48 15.46 -8.17 -8.42
N THR A 49 14.20 -8.25 -8.02
CA THR A 49 13.14 -7.39 -8.57
C THR A 49 12.39 -6.70 -7.44
N LEU A 50 12.12 -5.42 -7.62
CA LEU A 50 11.28 -4.61 -6.73
C LEU A 50 9.99 -4.27 -7.49
N LEU A 51 8.85 -4.79 -7.02
CA LEU A 51 7.54 -4.43 -7.57
C LEU A 51 7.14 -3.06 -7.03
N VAL A 52 6.94 -2.09 -7.92
CA VAL A 52 6.62 -0.70 -7.56
C VAL A 52 5.21 -0.37 -8.02
N GLY A 53 4.46 0.29 -7.15
CA GLY A 53 3.19 0.89 -7.50
C GLY A 53 2.42 1.35 -6.27
N PRO A 54 1.38 2.18 -6.44
CA PRO A 54 0.58 2.68 -5.34
C PRO A 54 -0.19 1.54 -4.66
N ARG A 55 -0.84 1.84 -3.55
CA ARG A 55 -1.65 0.87 -2.84
C ARG A 55 -2.83 0.39 -3.69
N GLY A 56 -3.08 -0.92 -3.68
CA GLY A 56 -4.22 -1.54 -4.38
C GLY A 56 -4.03 -1.77 -5.88
N CYS A 57 -2.84 -1.53 -6.44
CA CYS A 57 -2.53 -1.81 -7.85
C CYS A 57 -2.38 -3.31 -8.18
N GLY A 58 -2.22 -4.18 -7.17
CA GLY A 58 -2.17 -5.64 -7.36
C GLY A 58 -0.84 -6.32 -7.04
N LYS A 59 0.13 -5.64 -6.39
CA LYS A 59 1.44 -6.21 -6.01
C LYS A 59 1.33 -7.59 -5.33
N THR A 60 0.56 -7.67 -4.25
CA THR A 60 0.25 -8.92 -3.52
C THR A 60 -0.37 -9.99 -4.40
N HIS A 61 -1.31 -9.60 -5.27
CA HIS A 61 -1.97 -10.54 -6.17
C HIS A 61 -0.98 -11.15 -7.18
N ILE A 62 -0.09 -10.33 -7.76
CA ILE A 62 0.96 -10.79 -8.67
C ILE A 62 1.94 -11.73 -7.94
N MET A 63 2.37 -11.40 -6.72
CA MET A 63 3.25 -12.27 -5.93
C MET A 63 2.59 -13.60 -5.57
N ARG A 64 1.35 -13.60 -5.08
CA ARG A 64 0.60 -14.82 -4.78
C ARG A 64 0.37 -15.66 -6.03
N TYR A 65 0.01 -15.05 -7.16
CA TYR A 65 -0.11 -15.76 -8.42
C TYR A 65 1.21 -16.42 -8.81
N ALA A 66 2.34 -15.69 -8.80
CA ALA A 66 3.66 -16.24 -9.10
C ALA A 66 4.07 -17.40 -8.17
N TYR A 67 3.73 -17.30 -6.87
CA TYR A 67 3.91 -18.38 -5.90
C TYR A 67 3.14 -19.64 -6.31
N LEU A 68 1.85 -19.50 -6.60
CA LEU A 68 0.99 -20.62 -6.97
C LEU A 68 1.37 -21.24 -8.32
N THR A 69 1.79 -20.43 -9.29
CA THR A 69 2.32 -20.91 -10.58
C THR A 69 3.56 -21.80 -10.37
N CYS A 70 4.49 -21.38 -9.51
CA CYS A 70 5.67 -22.18 -9.16
C CYS A 70 5.33 -23.46 -8.39
N LYS A 71 4.30 -23.39 -7.52
CA LYS A 71 3.81 -24.54 -6.77
C LYS A 71 3.26 -25.62 -7.69
N LYS A 72 2.55 -25.23 -8.77
CA LYS A 72 1.96 -26.16 -9.75
C LYS A 72 2.97 -26.77 -10.74
N ASP A 73 4.00 -26.03 -11.17
CA ASP A 73 4.99 -26.52 -12.14
C ASP A 73 6.36 -26.80 -11.50
N ASN A 74 6.78 -28.07 -11.53
CA ASN A 74 8.07 -28.52 -10.99
C ASN A 74 9.31 -27.99 -11.72
N ASN A 75 9.16 -27.49 -12.95
CA ASN A 75 10.26 -26.89 -13.72
C ASN A 75 10.57 -25.46 -13.29
N LEU A 76 9.64 -24.81 -12.59
CA LEU A 76 9.79 -23.48 -12.05
C LEU A 76 10.58 -23.50 -10.72
N PRO A 77 11.01 -22.34 -10.22
CA PRO A 77 11.72 -22.23 -8.94
C PRO A 77 10.90 -22.75 -7.77
N LEU A 78 11.56 -23.07 -6.67
CA LEU A 78 10.89 -23.09 -5.37
C LEU A 78 10.50 -21.65 -5.00
N ALA A 79 9.20 -21.33 -5.03
CA ALA A 79 8.72 -20.04 -4.57
C ALA A 79 8.41 -20.09 -3.07
N ILE A 80 8.99 -19.17 -2.31
CA ILE A 80 8.71 -18.99 -0.88
C ILE A 80 8.04 -17.63 -0.74
N TYR A 81 6.75 -17.62 -0.41
CA TYR A 81 5.99 -16.40 -0.18
C TYR A 81 6.00 -16.03 1.29
N VAL A 82 6.41 -14.81 1.63
CA VAL A 82 6.50 -14.32 3.00
C VAL A 82 5.81 -12.97 3.08
N SER A 83 4.84 -12.82 3.99
CA SER A 83 4.15 -11.56 4.23
C SER A 83 4.69 -10.89 5.49
N TYR A 84 5.06 -9.62 5.38
CA TYR A 84 5.58 -8.82 6.48
C TYR A 84 4.56 -7.83 7.06
N HIS A 85 3.27 -7.98 6.75
CA HIS A 85 2.21 -7.03 7.14
C HIS A 85 2.15 -6.68 8.64
N ARG A 86 2.73 -7.49 9.54
CA ARG A 86 2.72 -7.27 11.01
C ARG A 86 3.95 -6.54 11.55
N TYR A 87 4.92 -6.20 10.72
CA TYR A 87 6.20 -5.69 11.20
C TYR A 87 6.07 -4.39 12.02
N TYR A 88 5.02 -3.60 11.78
CA TYR A 88 4.71 -2.39 12.55
C TYR A 88 4.57 -2.65 14.06
N ARG A 89 4.18 -3.86 14.47
CA ARG A 89 3.99 -4.22 15.89
C ARG A 89 5.31 -4.18 16.66
N LEU A 90 6.42 -4.29 15.94
CA LEU A 90 7.77 -4.25 16.47
C LEU A 90 8.26 -2.81 16.64
N GLU A 91 7.63 -1.79 16.05
CA GLU A 91 8.09 -0.40 16.13
C GLU A 91 8.31 0.09 17.58
N PRO A 92 7.45 -0.23 18.57
CA PRO A 92 7.69 0.12 19.97
C PRO A 92 9.00 -0.44 20.55
N LEU A 93 9.57 -1.51 19.98
CA LEU A 93 10.86 -2.06 20.41
C LEU A 93 11.98 -1.04 20.22
N LEU A 94 11.92 -0.20 19.18
CA LEU A 94 12.92 0.84 18.89
C LEU A 94 13.15 1.77 20.07
N TYR A 95 12.10 2.04 20.85
CA TYR A 95 12.13 2.96 21.98
C TYR A 95 12.30 2.26 23.32
N SER A 96 11.96 0.97 23.39
CA SER A 96 11.93 0.21 24.65
C SER A 96 13.11 -0.74 24.83
N ARG A 97 13.88 -1.06 23.77
CA ARG A 97 14.99 -2.03 23.83
C ARG A 97 16.22 -1.58 23.04
N THR A 98 17.39 -1.81 23.61
CA THR A 98 18.69 -1.50 22.97
C THR A 98 19.02 -2.44 21.81
N ASN A 99 18.49 -3.66 21.80
CA ASN A 99 18.71 -4.67 20.77
C ASN A 99 17.57 -4.75 19.73
N ALA A 100 16.72 -3.71 19.62
CA ALA A 100 15.54 -3.72 18.76
C ALA A 100 15.85 -4.05 17.28
N MET A 101 16.93 -3.51 16.72
CA MET A 101 17.33 -3.80 15.33
C MET A 101 17.70 -5.27 15.13
N ASN A 102 18.41 -5.87 16.09
CA ASN A 102 18.77 -7.28 16.03
C ASN A 102 17.52 -8.17 16.15
N LEU A 103 16.57 -7.81 17.02
CA LEU A 103 15.29 -8.52 17.12
C LEU A 103 14.48 -8.43 15.83
N PHE A 104 14.44 -7.26 15.20
CA PHE A 104 13.79 -7.09 13.90
C PHE A 104 14.49 -7.89 12.80
N HIS A 105 15.82 -7.85 12.72
CA HIS A 105 16.61 -8.67 11.79
C HIS A 105 16.28 -10.15 11.92
N CYS A 106 16.35 -10.69 13.14
CA CYS A 106 16.02 -12.08 13.39
C CYS A 106 14.55 -12.38 13.09
N TRP A 107 13.62 -11.46 13.41
CA TRP A 107 12.21 -11.63 13.09
C TRP A 107 11.97 -11.77 11.58
N VAL A 108 12.63 -10.95 10.75
CA VAL A 108 12.54 -11.05 9.28
C VAL A 108 12.99 -12.44 8.80
N LEU A 109 14.10 -12.94 9.34
CA LEU A 109 14.64 -14.26 9.05
C LEU A 109 13.74 -15.40 9.55
N ILE A 110 13.14 -15.25 10.73
CA ILE A 110 12.19 -16.21 11.30
C ILE A 110 10.98 -16.37 10.38
N GLN A 111 10.42 -15.28 9.84
CA GLN A 111 9.29 -15.38 8.90
C GLN A 111 9.66 -16.23 7.67
N ILE A 112 10.88 -16.07 7.14
CA ILE A 112 11.35 -16.89 6.02
C ILE A 112 11.47 -18.36 6.44
N LEU A 113 12.07 -18.63 7.61
CA LEU A 113 12.23 -19.99 8.11
C LEU A 113 10.90 -20.69 8.35
N LEU A 114 9.89 -20.00 8.90
CA LEU A 114 8.54 -20.54 9.08
C LEU A 114 7.94 -21.02 7.77
N GLU A 115 8.08 -20.24 6.70
CA GLU A 115 7.60 -20.60 5.37
C GLU A 115 8.42 -21.73 4.74
N VAL A 116 9.74 -21.74 4.95
CA VAL A 116 10.59 -22.88 4.55
C VAL A 116 10.14 -24.15 5.26
N HIS A 117 9.89 -24.12 6.57
CA HIS A 117 9.37 -25.27 7.32
C HIS A 117 8.03 -25.76 6.77
N SER A 118 7.09 -24.87 6.45
CA SER A 118 5.83 -25.26 5.82
C SER A 118 6.03 -26.02 4.50
N HIS A 119 6.98 -25.60 3.67
CA HIS A 119 7.31 -26.31 2.42
C HIS A 119 7.97 -27.67 2.66
N LEU A 120 8.75 -27.80 3.73
CA LEU A 120 9.41 -29.05 4.12
C LEU A 120 8.41 -30.08 4.67
N GLU A 121 7.42 -29.63 5.44
CA GLU A 121 6.34 -30.47 5.97
C GLU A 121 5.39 -30.96 4.87
N GLU A 122 5.11 -30.10 3.87
CA GLU A 122 4.22 -30.44 2.76
C GLU A 122 4.83 -31.58 1.93
N GLY A 123 4.26 -32.78 1.96
CA GLY A 123 4.74 -33.93 1.18
C GLY A 123 5.88 -34.76 1.81
N ALA A 124 6.14 -34.59 3.12
CA ALA A 124 6.98 -35.52 3.87
C ALA A 124 6.18 -36.78 4.27
N GLU A 125 6.57 -37.95 3.75
CA GLU A 125 6.29 -39.23 4.41
C GLU A 125 7.26 -39.40 5.60
N ASP A 126 6.90 -40.24 6.58
CA ASP A 126 7.47 -40.43 7.95
C ASP A 126 9.01 -40.53 8.11
N ASN A 127 9.82 -40.47 7.05
CA ASN A 127 11.27 -40.50 7.09
C ASN A 127 11.89 -39.20 6.54
N TYR A 128 11.73 -38.12 7.30
CA TYR A 128 12.46 -36.88 7.07
C TYR A 128 13.86 -36.95 7.71
N PRO A 129 14.96 -36.63 6.99
CA PRO A 129 16.27 -36.56 7.62
C PRO A 129 16.32 -35.35 8.56
N GLN A 130 16.32 -35.60 9.87
CA GLN A 130 16.48 -34.58 10.92
C GLN A 130 17.72 -33.68 10.69
N HIS A 131 18.70 -34.15 9.92
CA HIS A 131 19.92 -33.43 9.54
C HIS A 131 19.73 -32.27 8.55
N ILE A 132 18.56 -32.12 7.93
CA ILE A 132 18.28 -31.07 6.95
C ILE A 132 17.68 -29.80 7.60
N MET A 133 17.11 -29.93 8.80
CA MET A 133 16.54 -28.81 9.54
C MET A 133 17.64 -27.98 10.23
N PRO A 134 17.46 -26.66 10.35
CA PRO A 134 18.18 -25.91 11.38
C PRO A 134 17.85 -26.51 12.75
N SER A 135 18.73 -26.35 13.74
CA SER A 135 18.56 -26.84 15.13
C SER A 135 17.31 -26.30 15.87
N ILE A 136 16.41 -25.61 15.17
CA ILE A 136 15.23 -24.93 15.68
C ILE A 136 14.00 -25.49 14.97
N THR A 137 12.99 -25.87 15.73
CA THR A 137 11.71 -26.37 15.25
C THR A 137 10.76 -25.24 14.84
N LYS A 138 9.76 -25.57 14.00
CA LYS A 138 8.69 -24.64 13.63
C LYS A 138 7.91 -24.10 14.84
N PHE A 139 7.74 -24.93 15.88
CA PHE A 139 7.05 -24.54 17.11
C PHE A 139 7.85 -23.48 17.90
N GLU A 140 9.16 -23.65 18.03
CA GLU A 140 10.04 -22.69 18.69
C GLU A 140 10.08 -21.36 17.93
N LEU A 141 10.22 -21.41 16.59
CA LEU A 141 10.18 -20.22 15.73
C LEU A 141 8.87 -19.44 15.90
N ASN A 142 7.72 -20.13 15.90
CA ASN A 142 6.41 -19.50 16.12
C ASN A 142 6.28 -18.87 17.51
N THR A 143 6.83 -19.54 18.53
CA THR A 143 6.81 -19.04 19.91
C THR A 143 7.62 -17.75 20.03
N ILE A 144 8.84 -17.74 19.49
CA ILE A 144 9.72 -16.56 19.48
C ILE A 144 9.08 -15.43 18.67
N SER A 145 8.60 -15.70 17.45
CA SER A 145 7.92 -14.72 16.61
C SER A 145 6.73 -14.07 17.34
N SER A 146 5.89 -14.89 17.99
CA SER A 146 4.71 -14.41 18.70
C SER A 146 5.06 -13.54 19.91
N LYS A 147 6.17 -13.85 20.61
CA LYS A 147 6.65 -13.02 21.71
C LYS A 147 7.21 -11.69 21.21
N ILE A 148 7.98 -11.70 20.12
CA ILE A 148 8.50 -10.47 19.49
C ILE A 148 7.34 -9.59 19.02
N ASP A 149 6.34 -10.14 18.32
CA ASP A 149 5.14 -9.41 17.87
C ASP A 149 4.36 -8.75 19.01
N ARG A 150 4.40 -9.34 20.21
CA ARG A 150 3.70 -8.86 21.41
C ARG A 150 4.60 -8.03 22.33
N ASN A 151 5.83 -7.74 21.91
CA ASN A 151 6.85 -7.03 22.70
C ASN A 151 7.16 -7.71 24.05
N LEU A 152 6.93 -9.03 24.15
CA LEU A 152 7.20 -9.83 25.34
C LEU A 152 8.71 -10.12 25.46
N PRO A 153 9.25 -10.24 26.69
CA PRO A 153 10.65 -10.63 26.88
C PRO A 153 10.87 -12.07 26.44
N LEU A 154 12.07 -12.35 25.94
CA LEU A 154 12.53 -13.70 25.61
C LEU A 154 13.36 -14.24 26.78
N ASN A 155 13.25 -15.53 27.06
CA ASN A 155 14.09 -16.19 28.06
C ASN A 155 15.47 -16.54 27.48
N ASN A 156 16.39 -17.04 28.31
CA ASN A 156 17.77 -17.35 27.86
C ASN A 156 17.80 -18.44 26.77
N GLU A 157 16.99 -19.48 26.89
CA GLU A 157 16.90 -20.55 25.88
C GLU A 157 16.43 -20.01 24.52
N GLU A 158 15.44 -19.13 24.51
CA GLU A 158 14.93 -18.47 23.30
C GLU A 158 15.96 -17.52 22.67
N LEU A 159 16.78 -16.85 23.49
CA LEU A 159 17.88 -16.01 23.03
C LEU A 159 19.02 -16.86 22.43
N ASP A 160 19.31 -18.00 23.02
CA ASP A 160 20.29 -18.96 22.49
C ASP A 160 19.82 -19.51 21.14
N LEU A 161 18.53 -19.89 21.02
CA LEU A 161 17.94 -20.29 19.74
C LEU A 161 18.01 -19.16 18.69
N LEU A 162 17.72 -17.93 19.07
CA LEU A 162 17.83 -16.76 18.19
C LEU A 162 19.23 -16.56 17.63
N SER A 163 20.28 -16.93 18.38
CA SER A 163 21.67 -16.81 17.88
C SER A 163 21.94 -17.69 16.65
N PHE A 164 21.16 -18.76 16.45
CA PHE A 164 21.22 -19.60 15.26
C PHE A 164 20.41 -19.06 14.08
N VAL A 165 19.56 -18.05 14.28
CA VAL A 165 18.78 -17.41 13.21
C VAL A 165 19.67 -16.40 12.48
N THR A 166 20.49 -16.89 11.56
CA THR A 166 21.42 -16.08 10.75
C THR A 166 21.12 -16.19 9.26
N ILE A 167 21.53 -15.20 8.47
CA ILE A 167 21.39 -15.21 7.00
C ILE A 167 21.92 -16.52 6.39
N SER A 168 23.12 -16.95 6.82
CA SER A 168 23.75 -18.19 6.32
C SER A 168 22.90 -19.42 6.59
N ASN A 169 22.33 -19.53 7.80
CA ASN A 169 21.49 -20.66 8.16
C ASN A 169 20.16 -20.64 7.40
N VAL A 170 19.56 -19.46 7.19
CA VAL A 170 18.35 -19.34 6.34
C VAL A 170 18.67 -19.75 4.89
N GLN A 171 19.79 -19.31 4.32
CA GLN A 171 20.20 -19.72 2.98
C GLN A 171 20.40 -21.24 2.88
N GLN A 172 20.99 -21.87 3.89
CA GLN A 172 21.15 -23.32 3.94
C GLN A 172 19.79 -24.03 4.01
N SER A 173 18.87 -23.56 4.86
CA SER A 173 17.51 -24.10 4.96
C SER A 173 16.74 -23.99 3.63
N ILE A 174 16.88 -22.88 2.90
CA ILE A 174 16.27 -22.72 1.57
C ILE A 174 16.88 -23.72 0.58
N LYS A 175 18.20 -23.88 0.54
CA LYS A 175 18.88 -24.84 -0.34
C LYS A 175 18.49 -26.29 -0.05
N SER A 176 18.35 -26.61 1.24
CA SER A 176 17.82 -27.87 1.72
C SER A 176 16.41 -28.14 1.18
N ALA A 177 15.51 -27.16 1.29
CA ALA A 177 14.16 -27.27 0.73
C ALA A 177 14.17 -27.39 -0.80
N MET A 178 15.04 -26.65 -1.49
CA MET A 178 15.22 -26.78 -2.94
C MET A 178 15.62 -28.21 -3.34
N LEU A 179 16.61 -28.79 -2.65
CA LEU A 179 17.09 -30.15 -2.92
C LEU A 179 15.96 -31.17 -2.74
N LEU A 180 15.24 -31.10 -1.62
CA LEU A 180 14.14 -32.01 -1.31
C LEU A 180 13.00 -31.91 -2.32
N LYS A 181 12.71 -30.71 -2.80
CA LYS A 181 11.68 -30.46 -3.83
C LYS A 181 12.17 -30.65 -5.26
N GLY A 182 13.42 -31.08 -5.46
CA GLY A 182 14.02 -31.25 -6.78
C GLY A 182 14.11 -29.95 -7.59
N ARG A 183 14.16 -28.78 -6.94
CA ARG A 183 14.17 -27.46 -7.60
C ARG A 183 15.61 -26.95 -7.73
N LYS A 184 15.96 -26.40 -8.90
CA LYS A 184 17.31 -25.88 -9.19
C LYS A 184 17.62 -24.53 -8.55
N ARG A 185 16.59 -23.74 -8.23
CA ARG A 185 16.70 -22.40 -7.64
C ARG A 185 15.45 -22.07 -6.83
N ALA A 186 15.55 -21.07 -5.96
CA ALA A 186 14.44 -20.51 -5.21
C ALA A 186 14.24 -19.02 -5.53
N ILE A 187 12.99 -18.59 -5.44
CA ILE A 187 12.61 -17.17 -5.39
C ILE A 187 11.96 -16.88 -4.04
N LEU A 188 12.36 -15.79 -3.41
CA LEU A 188 11.76 -15.34 -2.15
C LEU A 188 10.87 -14.14 -2.46
N LEU A 189 9.56 -14.30 -2.30
CA LEU A 189 8.54 -13.29 -2.58
C LEU A 189 8.17 -12.61 -1.25
N MET A 190 8.82 -11.48 -0.97
CA MET A 190 8.70 -10.72 0.28
C MET A 190 7.66 -9.62 0.10
N ASP A 191 6.42 -9.90 0.47
CA ASP A 191 5.34 -8.94 0.33
C ASP A 191 5.19 -8.06 1.57
N ASP A 192 4.67 -6.85 1.38
CA ASP A 192 4.30 -5.94 2.45
C ASP A 192 5.48 -5.57 3.39
N ALA A 193 6.70 -5.63 2.87
CA ALA A 193 7.92 -5.37 3.62
C ALA A 193 8.24 -3.87 3.83
N ALA A 194 7.67 -3.00 3.00
CA ALA A 194 8.04 -1.59 2.91
C ALA A 194 6.86 -0.63 3.10
N LEU A 195 5.84 -1.06 3.84
CA LEU A 195 4.55 -0.37 3.97
C LEU A 195 4.56 0.81 4.96
N THR A 196 5.44 0.78 5.95
CA THR A 196 5.37 1.68 7.12
C THR A 196 6.66 2.49 7.26
N LEU A 197 6.45 3.77 7.57
CA LEU A 197 7.42 4.85 7.65
C LEU A 197 8.41 4.77 8.83
N THR A 198 8.90 3.57 9.14
CA THR A 198 9.97 3.34 10.12
C THR A 198 11.28 3.10 9.36
N PRO A 199 12.06 4.15 9.03
CA PRO A 199 13.24 4.03 8.19
C PRO A 199 14.23 3.00 8.70
N GLU A 200 14.41 2.91 10.01
CA GLU A 200 15.41 2.05 10.63
C GLU A 200 15.14 0.57 10.32
N TYR A 201 13.88 0.15 10.38
CA TYR A 201 13.47 -1.20 10.01
C TYR A 201 13.54 -1.45 8.51
N MET A 202 13.24 -0.45 7.67
CA MET A 202 13.42 -0.60 6.22
C MET A 202 14.88 -0.82 5.85
N GLN A 203 15.81 -0.09 6.47
CA GLN A 203 17.25 -0.26 6.25
C GLN A 203 17.70 -1.68 6.64
N GLU A 204 17.30 -2.14 7.81
CA GLU A 204 17.63 -3.50 8.27
C GLU A 204 16.97 -4.59 7.39
N PHE A 205 15.75 -4.36 6.91
CA PHE A 205 15.08 -5.25 5.97
C PHE A 205 15.87 -5.37 4.66
N PHE A 206 16.34 -4.25 4.10
CA PHE A 206 17.12 -4.27 2.86
C PHE A 206 18.52 -4.85 3.04
N ASP A 207 19.08 -4.80 4.24
CA ASP A 207 20.29 -5.53 4.59
C ASP A 207 20.07 -7.05 4.54
N VAL A 208 18.96 -7.55 5.09
CA VAL A 208 18.55 -8.96 4.96
C VAL A 208 18.27 -9.32 3.50
N PHE A 209 17.52 -8.48 2.79
CA PHE A 209 17.14 -8.65 1.38
C PHE A 209 18.38 -8.78 0.47
N ARG A 210 19.38 -7.93 0.68
CA ARG A 210 20.66 -8.01 -0.02
C ARG A 210 21.43 -9.26 0.38
N GLY A 211 21.52 -9.53 1.68
CA GLY A 211 22.32 -10.63 2.23
C GLY A 211 21.82 -12.02 1.88
N ILE A 212 20.50 -12.21 1.74
CA ILE A 212 19.91 -13.54 1.44
C ILE A 212 20.16 -13.98 -0.01
N LYS A 213 20.44 -13.03 -0.91
CA LYS A 213 20.68 -13.29 -2.34
C LYS A 213 21.89 -14.21 -2.54
N THR A 214 21.70 -15.24 -3.36
CA THR A 214 22.79 -16.10 -3.85
C THR A 214 22.63 -16.37 -5.34
N VAL A 215 23.50 -17.18 -5.93
CA VAL A 215 23.37 -17.61 -7.34
C VAL A 215 22.04 -18.35 -7.59
N ASP A 216 21.55 -19.05 -6.57
CA ASP A 216 20.37 -19.91 -6.67
C ASP A 216 19.17 -19.38 -5.86
N ILE A 217 19.32 -18.30 -5.10
CA ILE A 217 18.24 -17.67 -4.31
C ILE A 217 18.09 -16.22 -4.76
N SER A 218 16.92 -15.90 -5.31
CA SER A 218 16.64 -14.57 -5.87
C SER A 218 15.51 -13.87 -5.08
N PRO A 219 15.82 -12.89 -4.23
CA PRO A 219 14.81 -12.18 -3.46
C PRO A 219 14.04 -11.17 -4.32
N LYS A 220 12.77 -10.98 -3.98
CA LYS A 220 11.79 -10.12 -4.64
C LYS A 220 11.00 -9.40 -3.56
N ALA A 221 10.78 -8.09 -3.70
CA ALA A 221 10.05 -7.32 -2.69
C ALA A 221 9.04 -6.35 -3.33
N SER A 222 7.94 -6.09 -2.65
CA SER A 222 7.02 -5.00 -2.99
C SER A 222 7.46 -3.72 -2.26
N VAL A 223 7.52 -2.61 -2.99
CA VAL A 223 8.05 -1.33 -2.47
C VAL A 223 7.21 -0.14 -2.91
N TYR A 224 7.40 0.98 -2.21
CA TYR A 224 6.71 2.24 -2.45
C TYR A 224 7.69 3.36 -2.79
N PRO A 225 7.43 4.16 -3.83
CA PRO A 225 8.44 5.07 -4.39
C PRO A 225 8.77 6.29 -3.51
N GLY A 226 7.89 6.69 -2.59
CA GLY A 226 8.05 7.90 -1.77
C GLY A 226 8.59 7.66 -0.37
N THR A 227 8.17 6.57 0.27
CA THR A 227 8.41 6.32 1.69
C THR A 227 9.43 5.22 1.96
N THR A 228 9.71 4.35 0.96
CA THR A 228 10.69 3.28 1.14
C THR A 228 12.11 3.82 1.26
N GLU A 229 12.75 3.58 2.40
CA GLU A 229 14.15 3.95 2.66
C GLU A 229 15.06 2.71 2.57
N TYR A 230 15.87 2.64 1.52
CA TYR A 230 16.73 1.49 1.20
C TYR A 230 17.98 1.37 2.08
N GLY A 231 18.38 2.43 2.77
CA GLY A 231 19.63 2.49 3.54
C GLY A 231 20.89 2.66 2.70
N ALA A 232 22.03 2.81 3.38
CA ALA A 232 23.31 3.08 2.73
C ALA A 232 23.93 1.84 2.06
N ARG A 233 23.51 0.65 2.48
CA ARG A 233 24.09 -0.64 2.07
C ARG A 233 23.37 -1.29 0.89
N PHE A 234 22.18 -0.84 0.51
CA PHE A 234 21.48 -1.38 -0.65
C PHE A 234 21.28 -0.28 -1.69
N HIS A 235 21.87 -0.47 -2.87
CA HIS A 235 21.79 0.45 -4.00
C HIS A 235 20.79 -0.08 -5.04
N PRO A 236 19.51 0.28 -4.95
CA PRO A 236 18.45 -0.40 -5.71
C PRO A 236 18.64 -0.29 -7.22
N ASN A 237 19.13 0.85 -7.75
CA ASN A 237 19.38 1.04 -9.18
C ASN A 237 20.50 0.15 -9.76
N GLN A 238 21.36 -0.41 -8.91
CA GLN A 238 22.47 -1.28 -9.33
C GLN A 238 22.22 -2.74 -8.96
N GLU A 239 21.46 -2.98 -7.89
CA GLU A 239 21.30 -4.30 -7.30
C GLU A 239 19.94 -4.95 -7.63
N ALA A 240 18.97 -4.19 -8.12
CA ALA A 240 17.63 -4.64 -8.44
C ALA A 240 17.06 -4.02 -9.74
N VAL A 241 16.03 -4.68 -10.27
CA VAL A 241 15.19 -4.18 -11.35
C VAL A 241 13.87 -3.71 -10.78
N PHE A 242 13.43 -2.51 -11.16
CA PHE A 242 12.12 -2.01 -10.81
C PHE A 242 11.09 -2.47 -11.84
N GLU A 243 10.01 -3.08 -11.36
CA GLU A 243 8.86 -3.50 -12.17
C GLU A 243 7.66 -2.66 -11.76
N ASP A 244 7.23 -1.72 -12.60
CA ASP A 244 6.06 -0.89 -12.32
C ASP A 244 4.78 -1.65 -12.66
N VAL A 245 3.97 -1.94 -11.65
CA VAL A 245 2.72 -2.70 -11.82
C VAL A 245 1.49 -1.80 -12.00
N TRP A 246 1.68 -0.48 -12.00
CA TRP A 246 0.58 0.49 -12.10
C TRP A 246 0.13 0.65 -13.56
N LEU A 247 -1.12 0.28 -13.84
CA LEU A 247 -1.70 0.32 -15.18
C LEU A 247 -1.81 1.77 -15.70
N PRO A 248 -1.09 2.15 -16.77
CA PRO A 248 -1.12 3.51 -17.30
C PRO A 248 -2.45 3.81 -17.98
N VAL A 249 -3.10 4.91 -17.61
CA VAL A 249 -4.37 5.35 -18.24
C VAL A 249 -4.22 5.78 -19.70
N ASN A 250 -3.00 6.08 -20.13
CA ASN A 250 -2.66 6.45 -21.51
C ASN A 250 -2.26 5.25 -22.38
N ASP A 251 -2.25 4.03 -21.84
CA ASP A 251 -2.03 2.81 -22.61
C ASP A 251 -3.25 2.52 -23.50
N ALA A 252 -3.03 2.19 -24.77
CA ALA A 252 -4.08 1.86 -25.73
C ALA A 252 -4.94 0.66 -25.28
N ASN A 253 -4.38 -0.26 -24.49
CA ASN A 253 -5.07 -1.42 -23.94
C ASN A 253 -5.61 -1.19 -22.52
N TYR A 254 -5.54 0.03 -21.99
CA TYR A 254 -5.95 0.35 -20.61
C TYR A 254 -7.36 -0.14 -20.28
N LEU A 255 -8.36 0.30 -21.06
CA LEU A 255 -9.77 -0.05 -20.84
C LEU A 255 -10.02 -1.55 -20.99
N ASN A 256 -9.34 -2.20 -21.94
CA ASN A 256 -9.43 -3.65 -22.15
C ASN A 256 -8.89 -4.41 -20.93
N ASN A 257 -7.72 -4.03 -20.42
CA ASN A 257 -7.10 -4.64 -19.24
C ASN A 257 -7.99 -4.47 -18.00
N MET A 258 -8.47 -3.26 -17.74
CA MET A 258 -9.36 -2.98 -16.60
C MET A 258 -10.67 -3.77 -16.71
N SER A 259 -11.25 -3.85 -17.92
CA SER A 259 -12.48 -4.61 -18.17
C SER A 259 -12.27 -6.11 -17.99
N LEU A 260 -11.14 -6.66 -18.44
CA LEU A 260 -10.80 -8.08 -18.26
C LEU A 260 -10.72 -8.44 -16.78
N ILE A 261 -10.01 -7.63 -15.98
CA ILE A 261 -9.91 -7.80 -14.52
C ILE A 261 -11.30 -7.76 -13.87
N ALA A 262 -12.12 -6.77 -14.23
CA ALA A 262 -13.45 -6.63 -13.66
C ALA A 262 -14.39 -7.78 -14.04
N SER A 263 -14.34 -8.23 -15.29
CA SER A 263 -15.23 -9.29 -15.79
C SER A 263 -15.02 -10.64 -15.08
N LYS A 264 -13.83 -10.86 -14.52
CA LYS A 264 -13.49 -12.05 -13.74
C LYS A 264 -13.87 -11.97 -12.27
N ARG A 265 -14.12 -10.77 -11.74
CA ARG A 265 -14.28 -10.51 -10.30
C ARG A 265 -15.64 -9.93 -9.90
N ILE A 266 -16.42 -9.44 -10.86
CA ILE A 266 -17.70 -8.80 -10.62
C ILE A 266 -18.81 -9.61 -11.27
N ASP A 267 -19.58 -10.32 -10.44
CA ASP A 267 -20.85 -10.91 -10.83
C ASP A 267 -21.76 -9.76 -11.31
N GLU A 268 -22.32 -9.88 -12.52
CA GLU A 268 -23.12 -8.82 -13.20
C GLU A 268 -22.33 -7.67 -13.83
N PHE A 269 -21.03 -7.82 -14.13
CA PHE A 269 -20.26 -6.81 -14.86
C PHE A 269 -20.94 -6.33 -16.16
N SER A 270 -21.59 -7.24 -16.90
CA SER A 270 -22.29 -6.93 -18.16
C SER A 270 -23.55 -6.08 -18.00
N VAL A 271 -24.12 -6.00 -16.79
CA VAL A 271 -25.32 -5.19 -16.50
C VAL A 271 -24.98 -3.69 -16.48
N ILE A 272 -23.72 -3.34 -16.19
CA ILE A 272 -23.26 -1.96 -16.13
C ILE A 272 -23.05 -1.45 -17.56
N PRO A 273 -23.68 -0.33 -17.97
CA PRO A 273 -23.48 0.28 -19.28
C PRO A 273 -21.99 0.52 -19.60
N LYS A 274 -21.61 0.33 -20.86
CA LYS A 274 -20.20 0.41 -21.31
C LYS A 274 -19.56 1.76 -20.97
N ASP A 275 -20.25 2.86 -21.26
CA ASP A 275 -19.81 4.22 -20.97
C ASP A 275 -19.57 4.45 -19.47
N ILE A 276 -20.40 3.86 -18.60
CA ILE A 276 -20.22 3.90 -17.15
C ILE A 276 -19.01 3.07 -16.73
N ARG A 277 -18.84 1.86 -17.30
CA ARG A 277 -17.69 1.00 -17.02
C ARG A 277 -16.37 1.69 -17.37
N GLU A 278 -16.30 2.34 -18.52
CA GLU A 278 -15.12 3.08 -18.99
C GLU A 278 -14.86 4.32 -18.14
N TYR A 279 -15.92 5.07 -17.81
CA TYR A 279 -15.81 6.24 -16.95
C TYR A 279 -15.28 5.88 -15.56
N LEU A 280 -15.82 4.83 -14.94
CA LEU A 280 -15.34 4.35 -13.64
C LEU A 280 -13.94 3.74 -13.75
N ALA A 281 -13.57 3.14 -14.89
CA ALA A 281 -12.21 2.65 -15.11
C ALA A 281 -11.21 3.81 -15.12
N TYR A 282 -11.47 4.90 -15.85
CA TYR A 282 -10.65 6.10 -15.78
C TYR A 282 -10.62 6.66 -14.35
N ALA A 283 -11.76 6.78 -13.67
CA ALA A 283 -11.83 7.27 -12.30
C ALA A 283 -11.00 6.45 -11.32
N ALA A 284 -10.91 5.12 -11.51
CA ALA A 284 -10.09 4.22 -10.72
C ALA A 284 -8.58 4.36 -10.97
N PHE A 285 -8.19 5.06 -12.04
CA PHE A 285 -6.82 5.49 -12.31
C PHE A 285 -5.79 4.35 -12.28
N GLY A 286 -6.10 3.24 -12.94
CA GLY A 286 -5.21 2.08 -13.04
C GLY A 286 -5.04 1.28 -11.76
N ILE A 287 -5.93 1.49 -10.78
CA ILE A 287 -5.95 0.77 -9.50
C ILE A 287 -7.13 -0.21 -9.52
N PRO A 288 -6.90 -1.52 -9.75
CA PRO A 288 -7.98 -2.51 -9.85
C PRO A 288 -8.88 -2.55 -8.63
N ARG A 289 -8.33 -2.42 -7.41
CA ARG A 289 -9.13 -2.39 -6.17
C ARG A 289 -10.13 -1.24 -6.15
N ALA A 290 -9.71 -0.04 -6.59
CA ALA A 290 -10.61 1.11 -6.68
C ALA A 290 -11.69 0.88 -7.74
N TYR A 291 -11.36 0.22 -8.85
CA TYR A 291 -12.33 -0.10 -9.88
C TYR A 291 -13.40 -1.08 -9.40
N MET A 292 -12.99 -2.17 -8.74
CA MET A 292 -13.94 -3.14 -8.17
C MET A 292 -14.86 -2.48 -7.14
N PHE A 293 -14.31 -1.61 -6.28
CA PHE A 293 -15.09 -0.83 -5.33
C PHE A 293 -16.16 0.02 -6.04
N LEU A 294 -15.76 0.81 -7.05
CA LEU A 294 -16.68 1.67 -7.80
C LEU A 294 -17.80 0.87 -8.49
N LEU A 295 -17.46 -0.25 -9.12
CA LEU A 295 -18.44 -1.10 -9.82
C LEU A 295 -19.43 -1.74 -8.83
N ASN A 296 -18.93 -2.30 -7.73
CA ASN A 296 -19.77 -2.89 -6.69
C ASN A 296 -20.71 -1.86 -6.06
N GLU A 297 -20.21 -0.67 -5.73
CA GLU A 297 -21.06 0.39 -5.20
C GLU A 297 -22.10 0.88 -6.22
N PHE A 298 -21.75 0.92 -7.50
CA PHE A 298 -22.70 1.25 -8.57
C PHE A 298 -23.82 0.21 -8.67
N LEU A 299 -23.49 -1.09 -8.60
CA LEU A 299 -24.47 -2.18 -8.66
C LEU A 299 -25.47 -2.18 -7.50
N LYS A 300 -25.13 -1.60 -6.35
CA LYS A 300 -26.07 -1.44 -5.22
C LYS A 300 -27.27 -0.54 -5.55
N LYS A 301 -27.22 0.25 -6.64
CA LYS A 301 -28.31 1.12 -7.11
C LYS A 301 -28.91 2.04 -6.03
N LYS A 302 -28.10 2.48 -5.07
CA LYS A 302 -28.51 3.40 -3.98
C LYS A 302 -28.55 4.87 -4.43
N PHE A 303 -29.13 5.14 -5.60
CA PHE A 303 -29.21 6.49 -6.20
C PHE A 303 -30.47 6.66 -7.05
N SER A 304 -30.99 7.89 -7.12
CA SER A 304 -32.20 8.21 -7.89
C SER A 304 -31.94 8.23 -9.40
N THR A 305 -30.73 8.61 -9.82
CA THR A 305 -30.29 8.58 -11.23
C THR A 305 -28.85 8.06 -11.32
N SER A 306 -28.50 7.37 -12.42
CA SER A 306 -27.13 6.85 -12.61
C SER A 306 -26.07 7.96 -12.58
N GLN A 307 -26.41 9.14 -13.11
CA GLN A 307 -25.50 10.30 -13.09
C GLN A 307 -25.20 10.79 -11.68
N GLN A 308 -26.23 10.92 -10.83
CA GLN A 308 -26.05 11.28 -9.43
C GLN A 308 -25.21 10.23 -8.68
N GLY A 309 -25.47 8.96 -8.94
CA GLY A 309 -24.69 7.84 -8.40
C GLY A 309 -23.21 7.96 -8.74
N ILE A 310 -22.87 8.08 -10.02
CA ILE A 310 -21.49 8.17 -10.49
C ILE A 310 -20.77 9.38 -9.90
N ASN A 311 -21.40 10.56 -9.91
CA ASN A 311 -20.79 11.77 -9.35
C ASN A 311 -20.47 11.61 -7.85
N ARG A 312 -21.40 11.03 -7.08
CA ARG A 312 -21.18 10.72 -5.67
C ARG A 312 -20.03 9.74 -5.47
N LEU A 313 -19.97 8.66 -6.26
CA LEU A 313 -18.92 7.64 -6.13
C LEU A 313 -17.53 8.20 -6.48
N VAL A 314 -17.44 9.01 -7.53
CA VAL A 314 -16.18 9.64 -7.95
C VAL A 314 -15.71 10.67 -6.92
N GLN A 315 -16.63 11.46 -6.38
CA GLN A 315 -16.33 12.40 -5.30
C GLN A 315 -15.85 11.66 -4.05
N GLN A 316 -16.55 10.58 -3.65
CA GLN A 316 -16.13 9.75 -2.51
C GLN A 316 -14.74 9.15 -2.73
N LEU A 317 -14.44 8.64 -3.93
CA LEU A 317 -13.12 8.12 -4.25
C LEU A 317 -12.05 9.22 -4.20
N HIS A 318 -12.36 10.42 -4.70
CA HIS A 318 -11.48 11.57 -4.63
C HIS A 318 -11.15 11.95 -3.17
N GLU A 319 -12.16 12.13 -2.34
CA GLU A 319 -12.02 12.47 -0.91
C GLU A 319 -11.18 11.40 -0.21
N THR A 320 -11.50 10.12 -0.41
CA THR A 320 -10.77 8.99 0.18
C THR A 320 -9.27 9.02 -0.18
N ARG A 321 -8.91 9.33 -1.43
CA ARG A 321 -7.50 9.40 -1.86
C ARG A 321 -6.74 10.59 -1.26
N ILE A 322 -7.42 11.73 -1.13
CA ILE A 322 -6.83 12.90 -0.48
C ILE A 322 -6.63 12.62 1.02
N ASP A 323 -7.59 11.96 1.66
CA ASP A 323 -7.49 11.58 3.07
C ASP A 323 -6.39 10.55 3.33
N GLU A 324 -6.21 9.57 2.45
CA GLU A 324 -5.10 8.60 2.50
C GLU A 324 -3.74 9.31 2.45
N TYR A 325 -3.58 10.27 1.51
CA TYR A 325 -2.38 11.09 1.42
C TYR A 325 -2.16 11.97 2.67
N ASN A 326 -3.22 12.58 3.20
CA ASN A 326 -3.16 13.39 4.42
C ASN A 326 -2.75 12.57 5.64
N THR A 327 -3.24 11.33 5.73
CA THR A 327 -2.94 10.41 6.83
C THR A 327 -1.46 10.07 6.91
N LEU A 328 -0.70 10.17 5.80
CA LEU A 328 0.76 10.01 5.81
C LEU A 328 1.47 11.00 6.75
N GLN A 329 0.86 12.16 7.05
CA GLN A 329 1.41 13.11 8.04
C GLN A 329 1.34 12.59 9.46
N LEU A 330 0.31 11.78 9.75
CA LEU A 330 0.18 11.08 11.03
C LEU A 330 1.18 9.92 11.08
N LYS A 331 1.31 9.17 9.97
CA LYS A 331 2.21 8.01 9.91
C LYS A 331 3.69 8.39 9.94
N SER A 332 4.05 9.52 9.32
CA SER A 332 5.39 10.11 9.38
C SER A 332 5.29 11.60 9.65
N PRO A 333 5.24 11.99 10.93
CA PRO A 333 5.22 13.40 11.33
C PRO A 333 6.40 14.19 10.76
N LYS A 334 7.54 13.53 10.51
CA LYS A 334 8.75 14.13 9.90
C LYS A 334 8.52 14.66 8.47
N LEU A 335 7.49 14.20 7.77
CA LEU A 335 7.18 14.60 6.40
C LEU A 335 6.03 15.61 6.31
N LYS A 336 5.50 16.10 7.44
CA LYS A 336 4.28 16.91 7.51
C LYS A 336 4.29 18.12 6.56
N THR A 337 5.35 18.93 6.58
CA THR A 337 5.50 20.12 5.75
C THR A 337 5.58 19.78 4.27
N ILE A 338 6.31 18.71 3.93
CA ILE A 338 6.43 18.19 2.55
C ILE A 338 5.06 17.72 2.05
N ILE A 339 4.31 16.99 2.87
CA ILE A 339 2.99 16.47 2.49
C ILE A 339 1.99 17.61 2.30
N ASN A 340 1.97 18.60 3.19
CA ASN A 340 1.12 19.79 3.06
C ASN A 340 1.41 20.57 1.78
N ALA A 341 2.68 20.84 1.47
CA ALA A 341 3.07 21.47 0.22
C ALA A 341 2.64 20.64 -1.00
N GLY A 342 2.69 19.30 -0.91
CA GLY A 342 2.24 18.42 -1.98
C GLY A 342 0.73 18.45 -2.21
N ASN A 343 -0.09 18.65 -1.19
CA ASN A 343 -1.53 18.90 -1.36
C ASN A 343 -1.79 20.18 -2.15
N ASP A 344 -1.09 21.25 -1.80
CA ASP A 344 -1.25 22.54 -2.46
C ASP A 344 -0.76 22.47 -3.90
N LEU A 345 0.37 21.80 -4.14
CA LEU A 345 0.85 21.49 -5.47
C LEU A 345 -0.21 20.73 -6.27
N TYR A 346 -0.74 19.64 -5.71
CA TYR A 346 -1.70 18.79 -6.39
C TYR A 346 -3.00 19.52 -6.76
N LYS A 347 -3.55 20.32 -5.84
CA LYS A 347 -4.73 21.17 -6.11
C LYS A 347 -4.47 22.12 -7.26
N ARG A 348 -3.32 22.81 -7.26
CA ARG A 348 -2.94 23.75 -8.32
C ARG A 348 -2.71 23.08 -9.66
N ILE A 349 -2.19 21.84 -9.69
CA ILE A 349 -2.09 21.04 -10.91
C ILE A 349 -3.48 20.83 -11.54
N VAL A 350 -4.45 20.40 -10.73
CA VAL A 350 -5.83 20.17 -11.17
C VAL A 350 -6.47 21.48 -11.68
N ASP A 351 -6.26 22.59 -10.96
CA ASP A 351 -6.79 23.91 -11.33
C ASP A 351 -6.20 24.43 -12.66
N GLU A 352 -4.90 24.24 -12.89
CA GLU A 352 -4.25 24.68 -14.13
C GLU A 352 -4.74 23.87 -15.34
N LEU A 353 -4.95 22.56 -15.18
CA LEU A 353 -5.55 21.72 -16.22
C LEU A 353 -7.01 22.11 -16.48
N LYS A 354 -7.77 22.41 -15.43
CA LYS A 354 -9.14 22.92 -15.56
C LYS A 354 -9.18 24.20 -16.39
N LYS A 355 -8.38 25.20 -16.03
CA LYS A 355 -8.31 26.48 -16.76
C LYS A 355 -7.96 26.26 -18.23
N PHE A 356 -6.99 25.40 -18.51
CA PHE A 356 -6.58 25.10 -19.88
C PHE A 356 -7.72 24.48 -20.71
N ASN A 357 -8.39 23.46 -20.16
CA ASN A 357 -9.46 22.77 -20.86
C ASN A 357 -10.74 23.62 -20.98
N ASP A 358 -11.09 24.39 -19.94
CA ASP A 358 -12.23 25.31 -20.00
C ASP A 358 -12.04 26.32 -21.16
N LEU A 359 -10.83 26.87 -21.32
CA LEU A 359 -10.50 27.75 -22.46
C LEU A 359 -10.57 27.04 -23.81
N ALA A 360 -10.08 25.80 -23.89
CA ALA A 360 -10.13 25.01 -25.12
C ALA A 360 -11.57 24.72 -25.56
N ILE A 361 -12.42 24.30 -24.62
CA ILE A 361 -13.84 23.99 -24.86
C ILE A 361 -14.61 25.26 -25.25
N LEU A 362 -14.41 26.37 -24.54
CA LEU A 362 -15.03 27.66 -24.88
C LEU A 362 -14.59 28.17 -26.27
N SER A 363 -13.39 27.79 -26.72
CA SER A 363 -12.87 28.10 -28.06
C SER A 363 -13.31 27.10 -29.14
N GLY A 364 -14.19 26.13 -28.82
CA GLY A 364 -14.67 25.11 -29.75
C GLY A 364 -13.64 24.04 -30.12
N LYS A 365 -12.51 23.96 -29.41
CA LYS A 365 -11.50 22.92 -29.65
C LYS A 365 -11.96 21.60 -29.01
N GLN A 366 -11.77 20.51 -29.74
CA GLN A 366 -12.03 19.16 -29.24
C GLN A 366 -10.87 18.56 -28.45
N GLU A 367 -9.74 19.26 -28.37
CA GLU A 367 -8.54 18.76 -27.70
C GLU A 367 -8.68 18.86 -26.18
N VAL A 368 -8.32 17.78 -25.49
CA VAL A 368 -8.25 17.73 -24.03
C VAL A 368 -6.81 17.55 -23.55
N GLN A 369 -6.53 18.16 -22.41
CA GLN A 369 -5.27 18.04 -21.71
C GLN A 369 -5.47 17.41 -20.33
N TYR A 370 -4.72 16.35 -20.06
CA TYR A 370 -4.60 15.75 -18.72
C TYR A 370 -3.13 15.47 -18.36
N LEU A 371 -2.20 15.76 -19.27
CA LEU A 371 -0.76 15.64 -19.03
C LEU A 371 -0.21 16.98 -18.55
N ILE A 372 0.52 16.97 -17.44
CA ILE A 372 1.29 18.12 -16.96
C ILE A 372 2.79 17.83 -17.04
N GLY A 373 3.57 18.78 -17.53
CA GLY A 373 5.03 18.72 -17.57
C GLY A 373 5.58 19.65 -16.50
N ILE A 374 6.28 19.12 -15.51
CA ILE A 374 6.83 19.91 -14.40
C ILE A 374 8.36 19.99 -14.55
N GLN A 375 8.87 21.21 -14.68
CA GLN A 375 10.29 21.54 -14.70
C GLN A 375 10.83 21.72 -13.27
N ASN A 376 12.13 21.49 -13.10
CA ASN A 376 12.87 21.78 -11.87
C ASN A 376 12.42 20.96 -10.64
N VAL A 377 11.80 19.79 -10.87
CA VAL A 377 11.38 18.88 -9.79
C VAL A 377 12.58 18.34 -9.02
N SER A 378 13.69 18.11 -9.73
CA SER A 378 14.92 17.51 -9.19
C SER A 378 15.92 18.53 -8.64
N ASP A 379 15.62 19.82 -8.71
CA ASP A 379 16.51 20.89 -8.22
C ASP A 379 16.59 20.90 -6.68
N ASN A 380 15.55 20.40 -6.01
CA ASN A 380 15.46 20.28 -4.56
C ASN A 380 15.03 18.85 -4.18
N ASN A 381 15.77 18.21 -3.27
CA ASN A 381 15.45 16.85 -2.81
C ASN A 381 14.07 16.77 -2.14
N TYR A 382 13.62 17.83 -1.47
CA TYR A 382 12.28 17.89 -0.88
C TYR A 382 11.19 17.92 -1.93
N THR A 383 11.39 18.61 -3.07
CA THR A 383 10.40 18.64 -4.15
C THR A 383 10.32 17.31 -4.88
N ALA A 384 11.47 16.64 -5.09
CA ALA A 384 11.48 15.28 -5.60
C ALA A 384 10.77 14.30 -4.65
N ARG A 385 11.05 14.38 -3.35
CA ARG A 385 10.39 13.53 -2.33
C ARG A 385 8.89 13.79 -2.25
N MET A 386 8.46 15.05 -2.30
CA MET A 386 7.04 15.44 -2.35
C MET A 386 6.30 14.78 -3.53
N ILE A 387 6.88 14.83 -4.73
CA ILE A 387 6.30 14.17 -5.91
C ILE A 387 6.24 12.65 -5.73
N ASN A 388 7.29 12.02 -5.19
CA ASN A 388 7.28 10.58 -4.97
C ASN A 388 6.21 10.14 -3.97
N ILE A 389 5.93 10.93 -2.93
CA ILE A 389 4.84 10.66 -1.97
C ILE A 389 3.47 10.81 -2.67
N LEU A 390 3.29 11.81 -3.54
CA LEU A 390 2.07 11.93 -4.37
C LEU A 390 1.90 10.73 -5.31
N ILE A 391 2.98 10.21 -5.88
CA ILE A 391 2.95 9.00 -6.72
C ILE A 391 2.56 7.77 -5.90
N GLU A 392 3.15 7.62 -4.72
CA GLU A 392 2.85 6.52 -3.80
C GLU A 392 1.39 6.48 -3.35
N ALA A 393 0.81 7.64 -3.03
CA ALA A 393 -0.61 7.77 -2.70
C ALA A 393 -1.53 7.60 -3.92
N GLY A 394 -0.97 7.38 -5.11
CA GLY A 394 -1.71 7.23 -6.35
C GLY A 394 -2.27 8.54 -6.92
N LEU A 395 -1.91 9.70 -6.36
CA LEU A 395 -2.43 11.00 -6.81
C LEU A 395 -1.77 11.47 -8.12
N LEU A 396 -0.51 11.12 -8.37
CA LEU A 396 0.21 11.43 -9.60
C LEU A 396 0.82 10.18 -10.24
N TYR A 397 0.71 10.03 -11.55
CA TYR A 397 1.41 8.99 -12.32
C TYR A 397 2.57 9.62 -13.11
N GLU A 398 3.80 9.12 -12.98
CA GLU A 398 4.96 9.59 -13.75
C GLU A 398 5.11 8.83 -15.08
N LEU A 399 5.14 9.56 -16.20
CA LEU A 399 5.44 8.99 -17.51
C LEU A 399 6.96 9.00 -17.72
N LYS A 400 7.59 7.82 -17.63
CA LYS A 400 9.05 7.64 -17.66
C LYS A 400 9.72 7.85 -19.03
N GLU A 401 8.93 7.89 -20.10
CA GLU A 401 9.43 8.18 -21.45
C GLU A 401 10.08 9.57 -21.53
N LYS A 402 11.36 9.62 -21.93
CA LYS A 402 12.11 10.86 -22.13
C LYS A 402 11.78 11.46 -23.50
N VAL A 403 11.16 12.63 -23.51
CA VAL A 403 11.01 13.44 -24.73
C VAL A 403 11.91 14.66 -24.57
N SER A 404 13.17 14.54 -24.99
CA SER A 404 14.09 15.68 -25.06
C SER A 404 13.80 16.46 -26.34
N HIS A 405 13.48 17.75 -26.20
CA HIS A 405 13.33 18.68 -27.32
C HIS A 405 14.32 19.83 -27.13
N GLY A 406 15.60 19.56 -27.44
CA GLY A 406 16.65 20.58 -27.44
C GLY A 406 17.09 21.05 -26.05
N GLN A 407 18.14 21.87 -26.05
CA GLN A 407 18.93 22.28 -24.87
C GLN A 407 18.17 23.13 -23.83
N GLU A 408 16.90 23.50 -24.06
CA GLU A 408 16.13 24.28 -23.09
C GLU A 408 14.96 23.47 -22.50
N ARG A 409 15.26 22.94 -21.31
CA ARG A 409 14.38 22.50 -20.22
C ARG A 409 13.81 21.08 -20.34
N GLU A 410 14.56 20.14 -19.76
CA GLU A 410 14.04 18.84 -19.34
C GLU A 410 12.87 19.05 -18.36
N TYR A 411 11.76 18.36 -18.59
CA TYR A 411 10.61 18.32 -17.69
C TYR A 411 10.17 16.88 -17.51
N LYS A 412 9.66 16.57 -16.31
CA LYS A 412 9.03 15.29 -16.04
C LYS A 412 7.54 15.38 -16.31
N ARG A 413 6.97 14.33 -16.88
CA ARG A 413 5.56 14.29 -17.31
C ARG A 413 4.74 13.52 -16.29
N TYR A 414 3.61 14.08 -15.90
CA TYR A 414 2.72 13.49 -14.92
C TYR A 414 1.26 13.50 -15.38
N ILE A 415 0.50 12.53 -14.89
CA ILE A 415 -0.95 12.47 -15.00
C ILE A 415 -1.53 12.56 -13.58
N PRO A 416 -2.39 13.54 -13.25
CA PRO A 416 -3.09 13.55 -11.98
C PRO A 416 -4.26 12.57 -11.97
N HIS A 417 -4.62 12.11 -10.77
CA HIS A 417 -5.67 11.11 -10.59
C HIS A 417 -7.00 11.58 -11.19
N PHE A 418 -7.58 10.74 -12.04
CA PHE A 418 -8.76 11.09 -12.83
C PHE A 418 -10.00 11.36 -11.96
N SER A 419 -10.15 10.73 -10.79
CA SER A 419 -11.23 11.10 -9.85
C SER A 419 -11.17 12.57 -9.43
N SER A 420 -9.99 13.16 -9.27
CA SER A 420 -9.82 14.60 -8.99
C SER A 420 -10.20 15.44 -10.20
N LEU A 421 -9.77 15.05 -11.40
CA LEU A 421 -10.11 15.77 -12.64
C LEU A 421 -11.61 15.75 -12.91
N PHE A 422 -12.26 14.60 -12.68
CA PHE A 422 -13.70 14.43 -12.80
C PHE A 422 -14.47 15.22 -11.75
N SER A 423 -14.05 15.16 -10.48
CA SER A 423 -14.68 15.93 -9.40
C SER A 423 -14.58 17.43 -9.64
N ALA A 424 -13.45 17.91 -10.16
CA ALA A 424 -13.24 19.31 -10.55
C ALA A 424 -13.89 19.68 -11.91
N ARG A 425 -14.55 18.73 -12.59
CA ARG A 425 -15.18 18.91 -13.91
C ARG A 425 -14.22 19.51 -14.95
N VAL A 426 -13.00 18.98 -14.99
CA VAL A 426 -11.92 19.45 -15.89
C VAL A 426 -12.26 19.26 -17.37
N PHE A 427 -13.16 18.34 -17.71
CA PHE A 427 -13.49 18.00 -19.11
C PHE A 427 -14.89 18.48 -19.55
N SER A 428 -15.54 19.41 -18.83
CA SER A 428 -16.94 19.77 -19.08
C SER A 428 -17.27 21.26 -19.11
N ALA A 429 -16.29 22.17 -18.96
CA ALA A 429 -16.42 23.63 -19.12
C ALA A 429 -17.74 24.28 -18.67
N ASN A 430 -18.20 23.95 -17.46
CA ASN A 430 -19.47 24.45 -16.89
C ASN A 430 -20.71 24.30 -17.80
N GLU A 431 -20.67 23.40 -18.79
CA GLU A 431 -21.78 23.09 -19.68
C GLU A 431 -22.99 22.60 -18.87
N LYS A 432 -24.20 23.06 -19.21
CA LYS A 432 -25.47 22.65 -18.60
C LYS A 432 -25.88 21.26 -19.13
N GLY A 433 -25.08 20.24 -18.86
CA GLY A 433 -25.32 18.87 -19.30
C GLY A 433 -24.04 18.05 -19.22
N TRP A 434 -23.93 17.23 -18.17
CA TRP A 434 -22.80 16.32 -17.99
C TRP A 434 -23.27 14.89 -18.26
N SER A 435 -22.54 14.15 -19.08
CA SER A 435 -22.75 12.71 -19.26
C SER A 435 -21.41 11.96 -19.28
N PRO A 436 -21.33 10.75 -18.70
CA PRO A 436 -20.14 9.91 -18.76
C PRO A 436 -19.64 9.71 -20.19
N ARG A 437 -20.57 9.42 -21.12
CA ARG A 437 -20.28 9.24 -22.54
C ARG A 437 -19.56 10.44 -23.16
N ALA A 438 -20.04 11.66 -22.93
CA ALA A 438 -19.40 12.87 -23.47
C ALA A 438 -17.98 13.07 -22.94
N VAL A 439 -17.71 12.69 -21.68
CA VAL A 439 -16.36 12.73 -21.12
C VAL A 439 -15.46 11.68 -21.76
N ILE A 440 -15.95 10.44 -21.95
CA ILE A 440 -15.20 9.37 -22.62
C ILE A 440 -14.87 9.74 -24.07
N GLU A 441 -15.85 10.21 -24.84
CA GLU A 441 -15.63 10.65 -26.23
C GLU A 441 -14.57 11.76 -26.33
N ARG A 442 -14.49 12.66 -25.32
CA ARG A 442 -13.44 13.68 -25.24
C ARG A 442 -12.06 13.08 -24.91
N LEU A 443 -12.00 12.11 -23.99
CA LEU A 443 -10.75 11.45 -23.60
C LEU A 443 -10.16 10.59 -24.73
N GLU A 444 -11.01 9.90 -25.48
CA GLU A 444 -10.63 9.10 -26.67
C GLU A 444 -10.35 9.97 -27.91
N GLY A 445 -10.73 11.25 -27.84
CA GLY A 445 -10.48 12.24 -28.89
C GLY A 445 -9.00 12.60 -29.03
N LYS A 446 -8.72 13.70 -29.76
CA LYS A 446 -7.35 14.17 -29.96
C LYS A 446 -6.79 14.74 -28.65
N THR A 447 -5.85 14.03 -28.04
CA THR A 447 -5.08 14.57 -26.91
C THR A 447 -4.00 15.53 -27.42
N VAL A 448 -3.77 16.61 -26.68
CA VAL A 448 -2.66 17.52 -26.99
C VAL A 448 -1.35 16.75 -26.78
N ARG A 449 -0.57 16.55 -27.86
CA ARG A 449 0.68 15.77 -27.82
C ARG A 449 1.70 16.27 -26.80
N HIS A 450 1.71 17.57 -26.53
CA HIS A 450 2.59 18.18 -25.55
C HIS A 450 1.84 18.44 -24.24
N PRO A 451 2.45 18.14 -23.08
CA PRO A 451 1.82 18.38 -21.80
C PRO A 451 1.72 19.89 -21.50
N LEU A 452 0.82 20.25 -20.59
CA LEU A 452 0.79 21.60 -20.02
C LEU A 452 2.07 21.84 -19.22
N ARG A 453 2.97 22.67 -19.75
CA ARG A 453 4.28 22.90 -19.12
C ARG A 453 4.16 23.93 -18.00
N ARG A 454 4.67 23.58 -16.82
CA ARG A 454 4.81 24.45 -15.64
C ARG A 454 6.17 24.17 -15.00
N SER A 455 6.65 25.11 -14.19
CA SER A 455 7.78 24.90 -13.29
C SER A 455 7.29 24.71 -11.87
N ILE A 456 8.08 24.06 -11.02
CA ILE A 456 7.72 23.92 -9.60
C ILE A 456 7.47 25.29 -8.94
N SER A 457 8.26 26.31 -9.29
CA SER A 457 8.14 27.70 -8.82
C SER A 457 6.93 28.46 -9.36
N THR A 458 6.29 27.99 -10.43
CA THR A 458 5.01 28.57 -10.90
C THR A 458 3.80 27.90 -10.26
N LEU A 459 3.97 26.68 -9.76
CA LEU A 459 2.90 25.95 -9.08
C LEU A 459 2.90 26.30 -7.59
N LEU A 460 4.05 26.24 -6.92
CA LEU A 460 4.19 26.61 -5.51
C LEU A 460 4.79 28.01 -5.37
N ASP A 461 4.33 28.77 -4.38
CA ASP A 461 4.91 30.08 -4.09
C ASP A 461 6.29 29.95 -3.43
N LYS A 462 7.05 31.06 -3.42
CA LYS A 462 8.42 31.06 -2.89
C LYS A 462 8.48 30.71 -1.41
N ASN A 463 7.48 31.13 -0.63
CA ASN A 463 7.42 30.87 0.80
C ASN A 463 7.23 29.37 1.08
N THR A 464 6.29 28.71 0.40
CA THR A 464 6.09 27.27 0.55
C THR A 464 7.35 26.49 0.19
N LEU A 465 8.07 26.91 -0.87
CA LEU A 465 9.31 26.27 -1.28
C LEU A 465 10.48 26.48 -0.30
N SER A 466 10.58 27.65 0.32
CA SER A 466 11.61 27.91 1.34
C SER A 466 11.32 27.20 2.66
N ASP A 467 10.04 26.94 2.95
CA ASP A 467 9.60 26.33 4.21
C ASP A 467 9.71 24.80 4.18
N LEU A 468 9.93 24.18 3.01
CA LEU A 468 10.13 22.74 2.86
C LEU A 468 11.28 22.24 3.75
N LYS A 469 10.92 21.42 4.74
CA LYS A 469 11.85 20.81 5.70
C LYS A 469 11.36 19.45 6.14
N LEU A 470 12.26 18.67 6.76
CA LEU A 470 11.86 17.55 7.59
C LEU A 470 11.45 18.08 8.96
N ASP A 471 10.22 17.81 9.35
CA ASP A 471 9.70 18.21 10.64
C ASP A 471 10.30 17.36 11.76
N ILE A 472 10.40 17.98 12.93
CA ILE A 472 10.88 17.31 14.13
C ILE A 472 9.68 17.22 15.08
N PRO A 473 9.33 16.04 15.61
CA PRO A 473 8.17 15.91 16.48
C PRO A 473 8.29 16.87 17.67
N PRO A 474 7.25 17.62 18.04
CA PRO A 474 7.31 18.56 19.15
C PRO A 474 7.47 17.84 20.50
N CYS A 475 7.64 18.61 21.57
CA CYS A 475 7.63 18.08 22.92
C CYS A 475 6.26 17.49 23.27
N SER A 476 6.25 16.25 23.75
CA SER A 476 5.04 15.56 24.23
C SER A 476 4.38 16.24 25.43
N SER A 477 5.16 16.92 26.28
CA SER A 477 4.65 17.52 27.51
C SER A 477 4.12 18.94 27.32
N CYS A 478 4.72 19.74 26.44
CA CYS A 478 4.39 21.17 26.31
C CYS A 478 4.14 21.64 24.87
N GLY A 479 4.27 20.76 23.88
CA GLY A 479 4.04 21.07 22.47
C GLY A 479 5.12 21.93 21.80
N SER A 480 6.16 22.36 22.52
CA SER A 480 7.22 23.20 21.94
C SER A 480 8.05 22.44 20.90
N GLU A 481 8.37 23.11 19.79
CA GLU A 481 9.19 22.52 18.71
C GLU A 481 10.59 22.16 19.20
N ARG A 482 11.17 21.10 18.64
CA ARG A 482 12.57 20.77 18.90
C ARG A 482 13.47 21.66 18.07
N LEU A 483 14.56 22.12 18.66
CA LEU A 483 15.57 22.93 17.97
C LEU A 483 16.45 22.04 17.08
N LYS A 484 16.67 20.78 17.49
CA LYS A 484 17.49 19.79 16.78
C LYS A 484 16.90 18.40 16.94
N SER A 485 17.12 17.54 15.95
CA SER A 485 16.69 16.13 15.98
C SER A 485 17.39 15.33 17.07
N SER A 486 18.63 15.67 17.42
CA SER A 486 19.42 15.03 18.47
C SER A 486 19.11 15.52 19.90
N GLN A 487 18.12 16.40 20.06
CA GLN A 487 17.77 17.01 21.34
C GLN A 487 17.06 15.99 22.25
N LYS A 488 17.67 15.67 23.39
CA LYS A 488 17.12 14.70 24.36
C LYS A 488 16.07 15.29 25.30
N PHE A 489 16.15 16.58 25.63
CA PHE A 489 15.25 17.24 26.58
C PHE A 489 14.66 18.52 25.99
N CYS A 490 13.40 18.81 26.29
CA CYS A 490 12.70 19.98 25.80
C CYS A 490 13.38 21.25 26.31
N HIS A 491 13.69 22.17 25.39
CA HIS A 491 14.31 23.45 25.75
C HIS A 491 13.37 24.36 26.55
N ASN A 492 12.05 24.14 26.43
CA ASN A 492 11.04 24.94 27.11
C ASN A 492 10.62 24.35 28.47
N CYS A 493 10.26 23.06 28.54
CA CYS A 493 9.73 22.46 29.77
C CYS A 493 10.67 21.45 30.45
N GLY A 494 11.85 21.18 29.90
CA GLY A 494 12.82 20.24 30.48
C GLY A 494 12.45 18.75 30.37
N SER A 495 11.25 18.41 29.92
CA SER A 495 10.81 17.01 29.77
C SER A 495 11.65 16.26 28.73
N GLU A 496 11.90 14.98 28.98
CA GLU A 496 12.55 14.11 28.00
C GLU A 496 11.71 14.03 26.71
N LEU A 497 12.39 14.21 25.58
CA LEU A 497 11.78 14.27 24.26
C LEU A 497 11.71 12.87 23.66
N ILE A 498 10.63 12.16 23.98
CA ILE A 498 10.35 10.83 23.44
C ILE A 498 9.79 10.99 22.02
N SER A 499 10.24 10.19 21.06
CA SER A 499 9.59 10.09 19.74
C SER A 499 8.46 9.07 19.86
N TYR A 500 7.22 9.45 19.55
CA TYR A 500 6.12 8.49 19.59
C TYR A 500 6.20 7.50 18.42
N SER A 501 5.82 6.25 18.69
CA SER A 501 5.65 5.20 17.69
C SER A 501 4.33 5.41 16.96
N THR A 502 4.34 5.33 15.63
CA THR A 502 3.12 5.35 14.78
C THR A 502 2.13 4.26 15.20
N TYR A 503 2.62 3.08 15.60
CA TYR A 503 1.80 2.03 16.20
C TYR A 503 1.15 2.48 17.51
N GLN A 504 1.87 3.12 18.41
CA GLN A 504 1.29 3.64 19.66
C GLN A 504 0.23 4.73 19.40
N GLU A 505 0.44 5.59 18.40
CA GLU A 505 -0.57 6.56 17.97
C GLU A 505 -1.82 5.87 17.42
N CYS A 506 -1.67 4.87 16.55
CA CYS A 506 -2.77 4.05 16.04
C CYS A 506 -3.54 3.36 17.18
N MET A 507 -2.84 2.78 18.16
CA MET A 507 -3.45 2.15 19.33
C MET A 507 -4.17 3.17 20.23
N GLY A 508 -3.75 4.44 20.20
CA GLY A 508 -4.36 5.55 20.92
C GLY A 508 -5.65 6.08 20.29
N LEU A 509 -5.95 5.76 19.04
CA LEU A 509 -7.13 6.25 18.32
C LEU A 509 -8.45 5.78 18.98
N PRO A 510 -9.49 6.63 19.03
CA PRO A 510 -10.76 6.26 19.63
C PRO A 510 -11.43 5.09 18.89
N LEU A 511 -11.85 4.06 19.63
CA LEU A 511 -12.43 2.84 19.02
C LEU A 511 -13.73 3.14 18.22
N HIS A 512 -14.48 4.16 18.61
CA HIS A 512 -15.73 4.54 17.95
C HIS A 512 -15.53 5.32 16.65
N GLU A 513 -14.29 5.72 16.33
CA GLU A 513 -13.92 6.42 15.10
C GLU A 513 -13.38 5.47 14.03
N VAL A 514 -13.33 4.16 14.31
CA VAL A 514 -12.90 3.14 13.33
C VAL A 514 -13.79 3.21 12.08
N PRO A 515 -13.22 3.46 10.88
CA PRO A 515 -13.93 3.50 9.62
C PRO A 515 -14.68 2.18 9.34
N GLY A 516 -15.87 2.28 8.75
CA GLY A 516 -16.74 1.13 8.46
C GLY A 516 -17.70 0.74 9.58
N LEU A 517 -17.58 1.34 10.78
CA LEU A 517 -18.61 1.25 11.80
C LEU A 517 -19.87 2.02 11.39
N THR A 518 -21.04 1.42 11.61
CA THR A 518 -22.31 2.16 11.47
C THR A 518 -22.43 3.24 12.55
N GLN A 519 -23.17 4.31 12.27
CA GLN A 519 -23.45 5.36 13.26
C GLN A 519 -24.02 4.79 14.57
N TRP A 520 -24.83 3.72 14.48
CA TRP A 520 -25.37 3.02 15.63
C TRP A 520 -24.28 2.27 16.43
N GLN A 521 -23.39 1.53 15.75
CA GLN A 521 -22.28 0.83 16.42
C GLN A 521 -21.31 1.81 17.08
N ALA A 522 -20.91 2.88 16.37
CA ALA A 522 -20.04 3.92 16.91
C ALA A 522 -20.65 4.54 18.18
N LYS A 523 -21.95 4.87 18.15
CA LYS A 523 -22.67 5.38 19.31
C LYS A 523 -22.69 4.37 20.46
N LYS A 524 -23.01 3.10 20.19
CA LYS A 524 -23.06 2.02 21.19
C LYS A 524 -21.71 1.73 21.82
N ILE A 525 -20.65 1.65 21.02
CA ILE A 525 -19.26 1.49 21.49
C ILE A 525 -18.90 2.66 22.41
N ARG A 526 -19.20 3.90 21.99
CA ARG A 526 -18.95 5.10 22.78
C ARG A 526 -19.70 5.13 24.12
N THR A 527 -20.92 4.61 24.18
CA THR A 527 -21.77 4.70 25.38
C THR A 527 -21.70 3.48 26.31
N GLU A 528 -21.56 2.28 25.77
CA GLU A 528 -21.68 1.01 26.53
C GLU A 528 -20.35 0.29 26.73
N LEU A 529 -19.31 0.67 25.99
CA LEU A 529 -17.96 0.07 26.02
C LEU A 529 -16.93 1.10 26.54
N SER A 530 -17.32 1.88 27.56
CA SER A 530 -16.57 3.04 28.08
C SER A 530 -15.21 2.71 28.70
N ASN A 531 -15.00 1.45 29.11
CA ASN A 531 -13.72 0.97 29.64
C ASN A 531 -12.65 0.81 28.55
N PHE A 532 -13.05 0.70 27.27
CA PHE A 532 -12.15 0.52 26.13
C PHE A 532 -12.25 1.72 25.21
N LYS A 533 -11.63 2.83 25.62
CA LYS A 533 -11.74 4.12 24.91
C LYS A 533 -11.05 4.13 23.56
N ASN A 534 -9.98 3.34 23.41
CA ASN A 534 -9.13 3.32 22.24
C ASN A 534 -8.92 1.90 21.70
N VAL A 535 -8.41 1.82 20.48
CA VAL A 535 -8.15 0.57 19.75
C VAL A 535 -7.22 -0.36 20.53
N GLY A 536 -6.15 0.18 21.13
CA GLY A 536 -5.17 -0.60 21.89
C GLY A 536 -5.75 -1.23 23.16
N ALA A 537 -6.66 -0.55 23.86
CA ALA A 537 -7.33 -1.12 25.03
C ALA A 537 -8.15 -2.35 24.64
N LEU A 538 -8.84 -2.33 23.49
CA LEU A 538 -9.64 -3.47 23.05
C LEU A 538 -8.76 -4.68 22.68
N LEU A 539 -7.57 -4.46 22.11
CA LEU A 539 -6.69 -5.54 21.69
C LEU A 539 -5.77 -6.09 22.79
N SER A 540 -5.67 -5.40 23.93
CA SER A 540 -4.85 -5.86 25.05
C SER A 540 -5.52 -6.96 25.88
N VAL A 541 -6.82 -7.19 25.71
CA VAL A 541 -7.55 -8.27 26.40
C VAL A 541 -7.42 -9.60 25.68
N GLN A 542 -7.49 -10.69 26.45
CA GLN A 542 -7.34 -12.05 25.92
C GLN A 542 -8.45 -12.46 24.94
N ASP A 543 -9.70 -12.02 25.19
CA ASP A 543 -10.83 -12.23 24.28
C ASP A 543 -11.57 -10.90 24.02
N PRO A 544 -11.11 -10.12 23.03
CA PRO A 544 -11.79 -8.90 22.62
C PRO A 544 -13.24 -9.16 22.19
N GLY A 545 -13.54 -10.34 21.66
CA GLY A 545 -14.86 -10.75 21.20
C GLY A 545 -15.87 -10.83 22.33
N ASN A 546 -15.43 -11.32 23.49
CA ASN A 546 -16.27 -11.38 24.67
C ASN A 546 -16.58 -9.99 25.23
N GLU A 547 -15.60 -9.08 25.22
CA GLU A 547 -15.81 -7.70 25.67
C GLU A 547 -16.79 -6.94 24.77
N VAL A 548 -16.68 -7.10 23.45
CA VAL A 548 -17.61 -6.46 22.49
C VAL A 548 -19.03 -7.04 22.61
N ARG A 549 -19.17 -8.32 22.95
CA ARG A 549 -20.47 -8.98 23.23
C ARG A 549 -21.20 -8.43 24.45
N LYS A 550 -20.53 -7.68 25.34
CA LYS A 550 -21.18 -7.03 26.50
C LYS A 550 -22.09 -5.88 26.10
N ILE A 551 -21.95 -5.31 24.89
CA ILE A 551 -22.86 -4.29 24.37
C ILE A 551 -24.24 -4.91 24.10
N LYS A 552 -25.30 -4.21 24.53
CA LYS A 552 -26.68 -4.63 24.25
C LYS A 552 -26.91 -4.71 22.74
N GLN A 553 -27.50 -5.84 22.30
CA GLN A 553 -27.85 -6.12 20.90
C GLN A 553 -26.63 -6.38 19.98
N ILE A 554 -25.47 -6.70 20.56
CA ILE A 554 -24.31 -7.21 19.81
C ILE A 554 -24.10 -8.68 20.14
N GLY A 555 -24.53 -9.55 19.22
CA GLY A 555 -24.28 -11.00 19.30
C GLY A 555 -22.88 -11.39 18.79
N PRO A 556 -22.52 -12.70 18.88
CA PRO A 556 -21.20 -13.21 18.52
C PRO A 556 -20.72 -12.80 17.12
N ARG A 557 -21.57 -12.94 16.10
CA ARG A 557 -21.25 -12.55 14.71
C ARG A 557 -20.98 -11.06 14.53
N ARG A 558 -21.69 -10.20 15.27
CA ARG A 558 -21.49 -8.74 15.18
C ARG A 558 -20.21 -8.33 15.92
N ALA A 559 -19.89 -9.00 17.03
CA ALA A 559 -18.66 -8.78 17.76
C ALA A 559 -17.43 -9.16 16.95
N GLU A 560 -17.44 -10.35 16.33
CA GLU A 560 -16.38 -10.81 15.43
C GLU A 560 -16.16 -9.80 14.29
N LYS A 561 -17.23 -9.32 13.64
CA LYS A 561 -17.13 -8.30 12.59
C LYS A 561 -16.53 -6.98 13.06
N ILE A 562 -16.91 -6.49 14.24
CA ILE A 562 -16.32 -5.26 14.80
C ILE A 562 -14.82 -5.46 15.01
N ILE A 563 -14.40 -6.64 15.45
CA ILE A 563 -12.99 -6.98 15.62
C ILE A 563 -12.28 -7.05 14.27
N THR A 564 -12.85 -7.74 13.28
CA THR A 564 -12.28 -7.80 11.93
C THR A 564 -12.18 -6.42 11.29
N LEU A 565 -13.18 -5.55 11.44
CA LEU A 565 -13.11 -4.15 10.99
C LEU A 565 -12.02 -3.37 11.72
N THR A 566 -11.88 -3.55 13.03
CA THR A 566 -10.85 -2.90 13.83
C THR A 566 -9.45 -3.36 13.42
N LEU A 567 -9.25 -4.67 13.23
CA LEU A 567 -8.00 -5.24 12.74
C LEU A 567 -7.70 -4.77 11.32
N SER A 568 -8.69 -4.79 10.42
CA SER A 568 -8.54 -4.29 9.06
C SER A 568 -8.22 -2.79 9.04
N PHE A 569 -8.77 -2.00 9.96
CA PHE A 569 -8.45 -0.58 10.11
C PHE A 569 -7.03 -0.37 10.61
N ILE A 570 -6.57 -1.14 11.60
CA ILE A 570 -5.18 -1.08 12.08
C ILE A 570 -4.24 -1.43 10.95
N ASP A 571 -4.50 -2.54 10.26
CA ASP A 571 -3.73 -2.92 9.09
C ASP A 571 -3.83 -1.83 8.03
N GLU A 572 -4.96 -1.15 7.86
CA GLU A 572 -5.09 -0.06 6.89
C GLU A 572 -4.39 1.25 7.27
N PHE A 573 -4.32 1.54 8.56
CA PHE A 573 -3.64 2.69 9.12
C PHE A 573 -2.12 2.46 9.12
N LEU A 574 -1.67 1.23 9.31
CA LEU A 574 -0.26 0.87 9.43
C LEU A 574 0.36 0.32 8.13
N GLN A 575 -0.48 -0.04 7.16
CA GLN A 575 -0.16 -0.12 5.73
C GLN A 575 -0.24 1.25 5.07
#